data_AF-A0A7S4K7S1-F1
#
_entry.id   AF-A0A7S4K7S1-F1
#
_cell.length_a   1.000
_cell.length_b   1.000
_cell.length_c   1.000
_cell.angle_alpha   90.00
_cell.angle_beta   90.00
_cell.angle_gamma   90.00
#
_symmetry.space_group_name_H-M   'P 1'
#
loop_
_entity.id
_entity.type
_entity.pdbx_description
1 polymer ?
#
loop_
_entity_poly.entity_id
_entity_poly.type
_entity_poly.pdbx_seq_one_letter_code
_entity_poly.pdbx_strand_id
1 'polypeptide(L)'
;MTPYAIELVHEDVDYQVKASFSQVVHWEDIKYNLPSNFKLSLLVVVPQEGRRGRIILDLSFPSRRLSQGGRKRKMGPVVEELVNDSTETLGPQIAVKLLGTVLPRMFQFMEDFPPQEEIMLLKIDLSDGFWRMIVSDEDRWNFCYMIPDPLGSPLRIVVPSALQMGWCKSPSYFASATETGREIIELLLNAKVDLLPHRAEEYMEPERPAKRQKSDDGEWRSINVYIDDYCLAAVENATGTLLRRISRSALHTIHSIFPPPDVLGQKGGKDSILQKKLERGDARWETEKSFSGFSLTARNARFACPNRRHEQSQRSSPRS
;
A
#
# COMPACT_ATOMS: atom_id res chain seq x y z
N MET A 1 5.50 16.30 -20.69
CA MET A 1 4.33 16.03 -19.81
C MET A 1 3.29 17.13 -20.03
N THR A 2 2.02 16.87 -19.73
CA THR A 2 0.99 17.93 -19.70
C THR A 2 1.20 18.83 -18.47
N PRO A 3 0.70 20.09 -18.47
CA PRO A 3 0.83 20.98 -17.31
C PRO A 3 0.30 20.36 -16.01
N TYR A 4 -0.86 19.72 -16.07
CA TYR A 4 -1.44 18.97 -14.95
C TYR A 4 -0.51 17.89 -14.41
N ALA A 5 0.15 17.12 -15.30
CA ALA A 5 1.08 16.06 -14.89
C ALA A 5 2.35 16.64 -14.25
N ILE A 6 2.82 17.81 -14.70
CA ILE A 6 3.97 18.50 -14.11
C ILE A 6 3.63 18.96 -12.69
N GLU A 7 2.51 19.67 -12.53
CA GLU A 7 2.00 20.12 -11.23
C GLU A 7 1.83 18.96 -10.25
N LEU A 8 1.23 17.86 -10.71
CA LEU A 8 1.07 16.64 -9.94
C LEU A 8 2.41 16.09 -9.41
N VAL A 9 3.44 16.07 -10.26
CA VAL A 9 4.78 15.60 -9.88
C VAL A 9 5.41 16.54 -8.85
N HIS A 10 5.26 17.86 -9.01
CA HIS A 10 5.76 18.83 -8.03
C HIS A 10 5.10 18.65 -6.66
N GLU A 11 3.77 18.55 -6.61
CA GLU A 11 3.04 18.31 -5.36
C GLU A 11 3.50 17.01 -4.66
N ASP A 12 3.71 15.95 -5.43
CA ASP A 12 4.11 14.65 -4.91
C ASP A 12 5.54 14.68 -4.37
N VAL A 13 6.48 15.28 -5.11
CA VAL A 13 7.87 15.47 -4.66
C VAL A 13 7.91 16.35 -3.41
N ASP A 14 7.15 17.45 -3.37
CA ASP A 14 7.09 18.32 -2.20
C ASP A 14 6.58 17.57 -0.96
N TYR A 15 5.58 16.69 -1.13
CA TYR A 15 5.12 15.81 -0.06
C TYR A 15 6.20 14.84 0.37
N GLN A 16 6.82 14.13 -0.57
CA GLN A 16 7.87 13.14 -0.26
C GLN A 16 9.06 13.77 0.46
N VAL A 17 9.48 14.98 0.06
CA VAL A 17 10.56 15.72 0.73
C VAL A 17 10.13 16.15 2.13
N LYS A 18 8.93 16.72 2.27
CA LYS A 18 8.40 17.09 3.59
C LYS A 18 8.36 15.88 4.52
N ALA A 19 7.85 14.76 4.05
CA ALA A 19 7.74 13.49 4.78
C ALA A 19 9.05 12.72 4.93
N SER A 20 10.19 13.26 4.43
CA SER A 20 11.50 12.61 4.47
C SER A 20 11.60 11.27 3.73
N PHE A 21 10.72 11.03 2.74
CA PHE A 21 10.80 9.87 1.85
C PHE A 21 11.74 10.08 0.66
N SER A 22 12.05 11.33 0.33
CA SER A 22 12.93 11.68 -0.79
C SER A 22 13.75 12.92 -0.47
N GLN A 23 14.90 13.06 -1.12
CA GLN A 23 15.68 14.29 -1.15
C GLN A 23 15.78 14.83 -2.57
N VAL A 24 15.97 16.14 -2.71
CA VAL A 24 16.21 16.78 -4.00
C VAL A 24 17.62 17.34 -4.01
N VAL A 25 18.37 17.01 -5.05
CA VAL A 25 19.74 17.49 -5.27
C VAL A 25 19.81 18.22 -6.61
N HIS A 26 20.69 19.23 -6.71
CA HIS A 26 20.95 19.88 -7.99
C HIS A 26 21.98 19.07 -8.78
N TRP A 27 21.74 18.93 -10.08
CA TRP A 27 22.67 18.25 -10.98
C TRP A 27 24.07 18.88 -10.94
N GLU A 28 24.13 20.21 -10.86
CA GLU A 28 25.38 20.96 -10.82
C GLU A 28 26.28 20.58 -9.64
N ASP A 29 25.69 20.18 -8.51
CA ASP A 29 26.41 19.81 -7.30
C ASP A 29 27.03 18.41 -7.37
N ILE A 30 26.41 17.50 -8.14
CA ILE A 30 26.76 16.07 -8.15
C ILE A 30 27.41 15.58 -9.45
N LYS A 31 27.34 16.36 -10.55
CA LYS A 31 27.77 15.93 -11.89
C LYS A 31 29.23 15.48 -12.01
N TYR A 32 30.11 15.89 -11.09
CA TYR A 32 31.53 15.49 -11.06
C TYR A 32 31.86 14.46 -9.96
N ASN A 33 30.88 14.06 -9.15
CA ASN A 33 31.06 13.11 -8.05
C ASN A 33 29.81 12.25 -7.89
N LEU A 34 29.44 11.54 -8.97
CA LEU A 34 28.28 10.66 -8.96
C LEU A 34 28.59 9.38 -8.17
N PRO A 35 27.69 8.93 -7.29
CA PRO A 35 27.79 7.62 -6.65
C PRO A 35 27.83 6.49 -7.69
N SER A 36 28.49 5.39 -7.38
CA SER A 36 28.63 4.23 -8.29
C SER A 36 27.28 3.65 -8.73
N ASN A 37 26.28 3.70 -7.85
CA ASN A 37 24.96 3.11 -8.08
C ASN A 37 23.97 4.12 -8.70
N PHE A 38 24.44 5.31 -9.11
CA PHE A 38 23.60 6.33 -9.71
C PHE A 38 22.98 5.83 -11.02
N LYS A 39 21.65 5.80 -11.09
CA LYS A 39 20.88 5.48 -12.30
C LYS A 39 19.76 6.48 -12.46
N LEU A 40 19.59 6.98 -13.69
CA LEU A 40 18.53 7.94 -13.99
C LEU A 40 17.38 7.28 -14.75
N SER A 41 16.22 7.20 -14.10
CA SER A 41 15.03 6.55 -14.61
C SER A 41 13.96 7.54 -15.08
N LEU A 42 13.10 7.08 -15.98
CA LEU A 42 12.02 7.92 -16.54
C LEU A 42 10.84 7.97 -15.58
N LEU A 43 10.26 9.16 -15.42
CA LEU A 43 9.02 9.35 -14.68
C LEU A 43 7.84 9.42 -15.64
N VAL A 44 6.78 8.68 -15.35
CA VAL A 44 5.55 8.66 -16.15
C VAL A 44 4.36 8.99 -15.26
N VAL A 45 3.44 9.82 -15.76
CA VAL A 45 2.14 10.07 -15.13
C VAL A 45 1.06 9.36 -15.92
N VAL A 46 0.42 8.36 -15.31
CA VAL A 46 -0.68 7.60 -15.88
C VAL A 46 -2.01 8.22 -15.43
N PRO A 47 -2.83 8.76 -16.33
CA PRO A 47 -4.13 9.32 -15.98
C PRO A 47 -5.07 8.22 -15.46
N GLN A 48 -5.93 8.59 -14.50
CA GLN A 48 -6.95 7.69 -13.94
C GLN A 48 -8.33 8.33 -14.06
N GLU A 49 -9.33 7.56 -14.45
CA GLU A 49 -10.70 8.03 -14.53
C GLU A 49 -11.26 8.28 -13.12
N GLY A 50 -11.79 9.49 -12.89
CA GLY A 50 -12.39 9.89 -11.61
C GLY A 50 -11.42 9.96 -10.42
N ARG A 51 -10.11 9.90 -10.65
CA ARG A 51 -9.08 9.87 -9.60
C ARG A 51 -7.83 10.66 -9.99
N ARG A 52 -7.01 11.01 -9.00
CA ARG A 52 -5.68 11.60 -9.20
C ARG A 52 -4.84 10.66 -10.09
N GLY A 53 -4.10 11.22 -11.04
CA GLY A 53 -3.16 10.44 -11.86
C GLY A 53 -2.15 9.69 -10.98
N ARG A 54 -1.66 8.54 -11.45
CA ARG A 54 -0.60 7.80 -10.77
C ARG A 54 0.75 8.13 -11.37
N ILE A 55 1.67 8.54 -10.52
CA ILE A 55 3.08 8.70 -10.87
C ILE A 55 3.72 7.31 -10.75
N ILE A 56 4.40 6.88 -11.81
CA ILE A 56 5.12 5.61 -11.88
C ILE A 56 6.55 5.92 -12.29
N LEU A 57 7.51 5.39 -11.53
CA LEU A 57 8.91 5.41 -11.90
C LEU A 57 9.18 4.22 -12.81
N ASP A 58 9.56 4.49 -14.04
CA ASP A 58 9.83 3.45 -15.01
C ASP A 58 11.27 2.96 -14.91
N LEU A 59 11.42 1.83 -14.23
CA LEU A 59 12.70 1.18 -13.94
C LEU A 59 13.10 0.12 -14.98
N SER A 60 12.33 0.02 -16.07
CA SER A 60 12.52 -0.96 -17.14
C SER A 60 12.85 -0.32 -18.50
N PHE A 61 12.91 1.01 -18.59
CA PHE A 61 13.21 1.71 -19.84
C PHE A 61 14.67 2.19 -19.91
N PRO A 62 15.48 1.67 -20.83
CA PRO A 62 16.91 1.93 -20.83
C PRO A 62 17.20 3.33 -21.39
N SER A 63 18.07 4.07 -20.71
CA SER A 63 18.69 5.27 -21.28
C SER A 63 19.57 4.85 -22.46
N ARG A 64 19.44 5.52 -23.61
CA ARG A 64 20.19 5.19 -24.84
C ARG A 64 20.87 6.41 -25.40
N ARG A 65 22.11 6.27 -25.88
CA ARG A 65 22.77 7.36 -26.60
C ARG A 65 22.07 7.59 -27.93
N LEU A 66 21.98 8.85 -28.36
CA LEU A 66 21.61 9.19 -29.73
C LEU A 66 22.71 8.66 -30.67
N SER A 67 22.34 7.91 -31.72
CA SER A 67 23.31 7.46 -32.72
C SER A 67 23.87 8.66 -33.47
N GLN A 68 25.17 8.93 -33.33
CA GLN A 68 25.84 9.89 -34.19
C GLN A 68 26.01 9.26 -35.59
N GLY A 69 25.10 9.59 -36.51
CA GLY A 69 25.28 9.33 -37.94
C GLY A 69 24.16 8.53 -38.61
N GLY A 70 23.52 9.16 -39.61
CA GLY A 70 22.72 8.50 -40.64
C GLY A 70 21.21 8.80 -40.58
N ARG A 71 20.63 9.09 -41.76
CA ARG A 71 19.22 9.47 -42.05
C ARG A 71 18.10 8.54 -41.53
N LYS A 72 18.40 7.54 -40.68
CA LYS A 72 17.41 6.71 -39.98
C LYS A 72 17.74 6.76 -38.49
N ARG A 73 16.76 7.13 -37.66
CA ARG A 73 16.82 7.07 -36.19
C ARG A 73 17.05 5.62 -35.75
N LYS A 74 18.30 5.13 -35.79
CA LYS A 74 18.68 3.89 -35.11
C LYS A 74 18.85 4.23 -33.63
N MET A 75 18.23 3.44 -32.76
CA MET A 75 18.47 3.53 -31.32
C MET A 75 19.95 3.18 -31.06
N GLY A 76 20.68 4.07 -30.38
CA GLY A 76 22.07 3.83 -30.02
C GLY A 76 22.21 2.83 -28.86
N PRO A 77 23.45 2.57 -28.43
CA PRO A 77 23.73 1.64 -27.34
C PRO A 77 23.07 2.13 -26.03
N VAL A 78 22.66 1.15 -25.22
CA VAL A 78 22.19 1.40 -23.84
C VAL A 78 23.35 1.97 -23.04
N VAL A 79 23.09 3.03 -22.28
CA VAL A 79 24.13 3.77 -21.54
C VAL A 79 24.35 3.19 -20.16
N GLU A 80 23.27 2.72 -19.53
CA GLU A 80 23.25 2.23 -18.15
C GLU A 80 22.42 0.95 -18.07
N GLU A 81 22.83 0.03 -17.21
CA GLU A 81 22.07 -1.17 -16.92
C GLU A 81 20.78 -0.80 -16.15
N LEU A 82 19.67 -1.41 -16.56
CA LEU A 82 18.37 -1.16 -15.96
C LEU A 82 18.34 -1.63 -14.51
N VAL A 83 17.66 -0.87 -13.66
CA VAL A 83 17.50 -1.25 -12.24
C VAL A 83 16.89 -2.64 -12.13
N ASN A 84 15.81 -2.91 -12.85
CA ASN A 84 15.13 -4.20 -12.79
C ASN A 84 15.98 -5.36 -13.37
N ASP A 85 16.84 -5.11 -14.35
CA ASP A 85 17.70 -6.15 -14.95
C ASP A 85 18.90 -6.47 -14.06
N SER A 86 19.48 -5.44 -13.43
CA SER A 86 20.59 -5.58 -12.47
C SER A 86 20.17 -6.07 -11.07
N THR A 87 18.86 -6.26 -10.83
CA THR A 87 18.35 -6.61 -9.49
C THR A 87 18.43 -8.11 -9.22
N GLU A 88 19.14 -8.49 -8.16
CA GLU A 88 19.13 -9.86 -7.65
C GLU A 88 17.83 -10.24 -6.94
N THR A 89 17.39 -11.48 -7.11
CA THR A 89 16.13 -11.98 -6.53
C THR A 89 16.38 -12.68 -5.19
N LEU A 90 16.50 -11.89 -4.13
CA LEU A 90 16.73 -12.40 -2.78
C LEU A 90 15.44 -12.51 -1.92
N GLY A 91 14.42 -11.71 -2.25
CA GLY A 91 13.16 -11.65 -1.49
C GLY A 91 12.32 -12.94 -1.61
N PRO A 92 11.66 -13.38 -0.52
CA PRO A 92 10.88 -14.60 -0.55
C PRO A 92 9.63 -14.43 -1.41
N GLN A 93 9.47 -15.31 -2.39
CA GLN A 93 8.38 -15.24 -3.37
C GLN A 93 7.05 -15.78 -2.83
N ILE A 94 7.07 -16.45 -1.67
CA ILE A 94 5.88 -17.07 -1.08
C ILE A 94 4.83 -16.03 -0.69
N ALA A 95 5.25 -14.88 -0.14
CA ALA A 95 4.34 -13.82 0.27
C ALA A 95 3.50 -13.29 -0.91
N VAL A 96 4.11 -13.12 -2.09
CA VAL A 96 3.37 -12.71 -3.30
C VAL A 96 2.37 -13.76 -3.73
N LYS A 97 2.72 -15.05 -3.63
CA LYS A 97 1.81 -16.15 -3.96
C LYS A 97 0.61 -16.19 -3.02
N LEU A 98 0.80 -15.83 -1.74
CA LEU A 98 -0.27 -15.79 -0.74
C LEU A 98 -1.33 -14.72 -1.02
N LEU A 99 -0.99 -13.64 -1.73
CA LEU A 99 -1.95 -12.61 -2.12
C LEU A 99 -3.16 -13.17 -2.86
N GLY A 100 -2.94 -14.15 -3.74
CA GLY A 100 -4.02 -14.83 -4.49
C GLY A 100 -4.91 -15.73 -3.62
N THR A 101 -4.50 -16.00 -2.38
CA THR A 101 -5.21 -16.91 -1.46
C THR A 101 -6.08 -16.18 -0.43
N VAL A 102 -5.95 -14.86 -0.30
CA VAL A 102 -6.66 -14.07 0.73
C VAL A 102 -8.18 -14.19 0.57
N LEU A 103 -8.72 -13.88 -0.60
CA LEU A 103 -10.16 -14.00 -0.85
C LEU A 103 -10.68 -15.44 -0.69
N PRO A 104 -10.04 -16.47 -1.29
CA PRO A 104 -10.40 -17.86 -1.03
C PRO A 104 -10.43 -18.24 0.46
N ARG A 105 -9.44 -17.81 1.25
CA ARG A 105 -9.40 -18.08 2.70
C ARG A 105 -10.54 -17.39 3.45
N MET A 106 -10.88 -16.16 3.07
CA MET A 106 -12.01 -15.46 3.67
C MET A 106 -13.34 -16.15 3.33
N PHE A 107 -13.52 -16.62 2.10
CA PHE A 107 -14.72 -17.39 1.73
C PHE A 107 -14.78 -18.73 2.44
N GLN A 108 -13.67 -19.45 2.52
CA GLN A 108 -13.60 -20.71 3.27
C GLN A 108 -13.96 -20.48 4.74
N PHE A 109 -13.44 -19.42 5.37
CA PHE A 109 -13.82 -19.05 6.72
C PHE A 109 -15.32 -18.76 6.87
N MET A 110 -15.94 -18.08 5.89
CA MET A 110 -17.38 -17.83 5.89
C MET A 110 -18.22 -19.09 5.66
N GLU A 111 -17.69 -20.06 4.92
CA GLU A 111 -18.35 -21.34 4.64
C GLU A 111 -18.25 -22.32 5.83
N ASP A 112 -17.08 -22.39 6.46
CA ASP A 112 -16.82 -23.26 7.63
C ASP A 112 -17.57 -22.78 8.89
N PHE A 113 -18.03 -21.54 8.88
CA PHE A 113 -18.64 -20.88 10.02
C PHE A 113 -20.08 -21.34 10.31
N PRO A 114 -20.46 -21.55 11.60
CA PRO A 114 -21.82 -21.90 11.97
C PRO A 114 -22.88 -20.87 11.52
N PRO A 115 -23.93 -21.27 10.76
CA PRO A 115 -24.92 -20.33 10.19
C PRO A 115 -25.68 -19.46 11.20
N GLN A 116 -25.67 -19.85 12.48
CA GLN A 116 -26.39 -19.20 13.57
C GLN A 116 -25.60 -18.07 14.24
N GLU A 117 -24.30 -17.95 14.01
CA GLU A 117 -23.46 -16.96 14.67
C GLU A 117 -23.28 -15.72 13.77
N GLU A 118 -22.68 -14.63 14.29
CA GLU A 118 -22.47 -13.39 13.52
C GLU A 118 -20.98 -13.17 13.23
N ILE A 119 -20.60 -13.20 11.95
CA ILE A 119 -19.25 -12.80 11.52
C ILE A 119 -19.16 -11.28 11.44
N MET A 120 -18.12 -10.74 12.05
CA MET A 120 -17.69 -9.37 11.95
C MET A 120 -16.45 -9.28 11.06
N LEU A 121 -16.41 -8.29 10.18
CA LEU A 121 -15.35 -8.02 9.23
C LEU A 121 -14.69 -6.67 9.56
N LEU A 122 -13.39 -6.60 9.38
CA LEU A 122 -12.61 -5.38 9.59
C LEU A 122 -11.51 -5.29 8.55
N LYS A 123 -11.20 -4.05 8.14
CA LYS A 123 -10.12 -3.76 7.21
C LYS A 123 -9.22 -2.66 7.76
N ILE A 124 -7.91 -2.87 7.81
CA ILE A 124 -6.95 -1.79 8.10
C ILE A 124 -6.13 -1.52 6.84
N ASP A 125 -6.34 -0.35 6.25
CA ASP A 125 -5.64 0.11 5.05
C ASP A 125 -4.39 0.92 5.45
N LEU A 126 -3.21 0.37 5.15
CA LEU A 126 -1.94 1.02 5.46
C LEU A 126 -1.73 2.27 4.63
N SER A 127 -1.31 3.34 5.29
CA SER A 127 -1.03 4.60 4.62
C SER A 127 0.45 4.77 4.32
N ASP A 128 0.74 5.19 3.10
CA ASP A 128 2.10 5.32 2.54
C ASP A 128 2.89 3.99 2.60
N GLY A 129 2.22 2.84 2.45
CA GLY A 129 2.76 1.50 2.68
C GLY A 129 4.15 1.24 2.09
N PHE A 130 4.31 1.33 0.77
CA PHE A 130 5.62 1.15 0.13
C PHE A 130 6.66 2.16 0.63
N TRP A 131 6.27 3.42 0.84
CA TRP A 131 7.19 4.48 1.27
C TRP A 131 7.68 4.33 2.72
N ARG A 132 7.06 3.44 3.49
CA ARG A 132 7.56 3.07 4.84
C ARG A 132 8.71 2.09 4.80
N MET A 133 8.99 1.49 3.65
CA MET A 133 10.16 0.65 3.44
C MET A 133 11.33 1.53 3.05
N ILE A 134 12.22 1.80 4.01
CA ILE A 134 13.40 2.65 3.80
C ILE A 134 14.47 1.90 3.00
N VAL A 135 15.07 2.59 2.03
CA VAL A 135 16.16 2.07 1.19
C VAL A 135 17.48 2.56 1.78
N SER A 136 18.54 1.75 1.66
CA SER A 136 19.88 2.12 2.13
C SER A 136 20.39 3.40 1.45
N ASP A 137 21.29 4.13 2.12
CA ASP A 137 21.86 5.38 1.60
C ASP A 137 22.64 5.21 0.29
N GLU A 138 23.15 4.00 0.04
CA GLU A 138 23.86 3.63 -1.18
C GLU A 138 22.89 3.20 -2.29
N ASP A 139 21.87 2.38 -1.97
CA ASP A 139 20.98 1.81 -2.99
C ASP A 139 19.93 2.80 -3.49
N ARG A 140 19.60 3.83 -2.71
CA ARG A 140 18.65 4.88 -3.12
C ARG A 140 19.02 5.57 -4.44
N TRP A 141 20.31 5.60 -4.76
CA TRP A 141 20.82 6.18 -6.00
C TRP A 141 20.47 5.38 -7.25
N ASN A 142 20.02 4.12 -7.11
CA ASN A 142 19.47 3.36 -8.23
C ASN A 142 18.11 3.91 -8.70
N PHE A 143 17.40 4.68 -7.87
CA PHE A 143 16.02 5.08 -8.12
C PHE A 143 15.87 6.55 -8.53
N CYS A 144 16.94 7.21 -8.97
CA CYS A 144 16.90 8.64 -9.25
C CYS A 144 16.03 8.98 -10.46
N TYR A 145 15.38 10.13 -10.42
CA TYR A 145 14.65 10.71 -11.56
C TYR A 145 14.69 12.23 -11.55
N MET A 146 14.45 12.84 -12.71
CA MET A 146 14.41 14.31 -12.84
C MET A 146 13.03 14.88 -12.55
N ILE A 147 13.00 16.05 -11.90
CA ILE A 147 11.80 16.88 -11.79
C ILE A 147 11.55 17.56 -13.16
N PRO A 148 10.33 17.52 -13.72
CA PRO A 148 10.01 18.10 -15.03
C PRO A 148 9.82 19.62 -14.97
N ASP A 149 10.87 20.33 -14.53
CA ASP A 149 10.90 21.79 -14.43
C ASP A 149 10.79 22.52 -15.77
N PRO A 150 10.32 23.78 -15.80
CA PRO A 150 10.32 24.62 -17.00
C PRO A 150 11.72 24.74 -17.61
N LEU A 151 11.77 24.82 -18.94
CA LEU A 151 13.03 24.96 -19.69
C LEU A 151 13.83 26.17 -19.19
N GLY A 152 15.14 25.98 -18.97
CA GLY A 152 16.04 27.01 -18.46
C GLY A 152 16.18 27.03 -16.93
N SER A 153 15.35 26.27 -16.20
CA SER A 153 15.51 26.08 -14.76
C SER A 153 16.72 25.17 -14.45
N PRO A 154 17.37 25.32 -13.28
CA PRO A 154 18.39 24.37 -12.82
C PRO A 154 17.83 22.94 -12.78
N LEU A 155 18.62 21.98 -13.27
CA LEU A 155 18.22 20.57 -13.27
C LEU A 155 18.21 20.03 -11.83
N ARG A 156 17.06 19.52 -11.40
CA ARG A 156 16.85 18.91 -10.08
C ARG A 156 16.59 17.42 -10.22
N ILE A 157 17.28 16.65 -9.39
CA ILE A 157 17.16 15.20 -9.32
C ILE A 157 16.56 14.82 -7.98
N VAL A 158 15.55 13.98 -8.01
CA VAL A 158 14.99 13.33 -6.83
C VAL A 158 15.78 12.07 -6.55
N VAL A 159 16.21 11.90 -5.31
CA VAL A 159 16.85 10.68 -4.80
C VAL A 159 15.91 10.09 -3.75
N PRO A 160 15.14 9.05 -4.09
CA PRO A 160 14.16 8.50 -3.17
C PRO A 160 14.82 7.66 -2.08
N SER A 161 14.51 7.96 -0.82
CA SER A 161 15.03 7.23 0.36
C SER A 161 14.08 6.10 0.79
N ALA A 162 12.99 5.89 0.06
CA ALA A 162 12.02 4.84 0.30
C ALA A 162 11.76 4.01 -0.97
N LEU A 163 11.16 2.84 -0.78
CA LEU A 163 10.89 1.87 -1.82
C LEU A 163 9.97 2.42 -2.90
N GLN A 164 10.37 2.28 -4.16
CA GLN A 164 9.69 2.90 -5.30
C GLN A 164 8.66 1.98 -5.96
N MET A 165 7.57 2.60 -6.42
CA MET A 165 6.60 1.97 -7.30
C MET A 165 7.19 1.87 -8.71
N GLY A 166 7.37 0.64 -9.20
CA GLY A 166 8.02 0.35 -10.49
C GLY A 166 9.18 -0.65 -10.37
N TRP A 167 9.69 -0.89 -9.16
CA TRP A 167 10.73 -1.89 -8.94
C TRP A 167 10.11 -3.27 -8.89
N CYS A 168 10.66 -4.20 -9.67
CA CYS A 168 10.08 -5.52 -9.87
C CYS A 168 10.00 -6.35 -8.57
N LYS A 169 10.82 -6.02 -7.57
CA LYS A 169 10.83 -6.71 -6.26
C LYS A 169 10.07 -5.98 -5.16
N SER A 170 9.56 -4.76 -5.40
CA SER A 170 8.76 -4.02 -4.41
C SER A 170 7.59 -4.85 -3.88
N PRO A 171 6.78 -5.53 -4.72
CA PRO A 171 5.67 -6.32 -4.22
C PRO A 171 6.10 -7.46 -3.30
N SER A 172 7.15 -8.20 -3.67
CA SER A 172 7.65 -9.30 -2.82
C SER A 172 8.23 -8.81 -1.51
N TYR A 173 8.99 -7.73 -1.55
CA TYR A 173 9.63 -7.19 -0.36
C TYR A 173 8.59 -6.65 0.63
N PHE A 174 7.64 -5.86 0.14
CA PHE A 174 6.56 -5.31 0.96
C PHE A 174 5.61 -6.38 1.48
N ALA A 175 5.17 -7.32 0.62
CA ALA A 175 4.29 -8.41 1.03
C ALA A 175 4.93 -9.29 2.11
N SER A 176 6.26 -9.46 2.09
CA SER A 176 6.96 -10.21 3.14
C SER A 176 6.83 -9.54 4.50
N ALA A 177 6.94 -8.21 4.56
CA ALA A 177 6.77 -7.45 5.80
C ALA A 177 5.33 -7.53 6.32
N THR A 178 4.34 -7.39 5.44
CA THR A 178 2.92 -7.42 5.84
C THR A 178 2.45 -8.83 6.21
N GLU A 179 2.93 -9.88 5.52
CA GLU A 179 2.71 -11.29 5.92
C GLU A 179 3.37 -11.62 7.26
N THR A 180 4.57 -11.08 7.53
CA THR A 180 5.19 -11.19 8.85
C THR A 180 4.30 -10.55 9.93
N GLY A 181 3.69 -9.40 9.63
CA GLY A 181 2.70 -8.78 10.51
C GLY A 181 1.47 -9.65 10.75
N ARG A 182 0.91 -10.25 9.70
CA ARG A 182 -0.19 -11.22 9.82
C ARG A 182 0.17 -12.36 10.77
N GLU A 183 1.38 -12.92 10.64
CA GLU A 183 1.86 -14.00 11.51
C GLU A 183 2.06 -13.56 12.97
N ILE A 184 2.62 -12.37 13.19
CA ILE A 184 2.77 -11.81 14.55
C ILE A 184 1.40 -11.61 15.21
N ILE A 185 0.40 -11.12 14.47
CA ILE A 185 -0.98 -10.97 14.98
C ILE A 185 -1.51 -12.33 15.45
N GLU A 186 -1.38 -13.37 14.62
CA GLU A 186 -1.80 -14.73 14.98
C GLU A 186 -1.06 -15.26 16.21
N LEU A 187 0.25 -15.03 16.29
CA LEU A 187 1.07 -15.44 17.45
C LEU A 187 0.61 -14.75 18.74
N LEU A 188 0.39 -13.43 18.71
CA LEU A 188 -0.09 -12.66 19.87
C LEU A 188 -1.45 -13.16 20.35
N LEU A 189 -2.34 -13.48 19.41
CA LEU A 189 -3.67 -13.97 19.74
C LEU A 189 -3.64 -15.41 20.29
N ASN A 190 -2.82 -16.29 19.73
CA ASN A 190 -2.60 -17.66 20.22
C ASN A 190 -1.99 -17.68 21.62
N ALA A 191 -1.00 -16.83 21.86
CA ALA A 191 -0.37 -16.67 23.17
C ALA A 191 -1.26 -15.92 24.18
N LYS A 192 -2.42 -15.41 23.75
CA LYS A 192 -3.36 -14.62 24.56
C LYS A 192 -2.66 -13.45 25.29
N VAL A 193 -1.73 -12.78 24.59
CA VAL A 193 -1.01 -11.64 25.14
C VAL A 193 -2.00 -10.51 25.44
N ASP A 194 -1.95 -9.98 26.67
CA ASP A 194 -2.75 -8.82 27.04
C ASP A 194 -2.01 -7.54 26.65
N LEU A 195 -2.44 -6.94 25.54
CA LEU A 195 -1.88 -5.71 25.03
C LEU A 195 -2.59 -4.50 25.65
N LEU A 196 -1.80 -3.45 25.92
CA LEU A 196 -2.33 -2.18 26.41
C LEU A 196 -3.32 -1.57 25.40
N PRO A 197 -4.30 -0.76 25.87
CA PRO A 197 -5.20 -0.02 24.99
C PRO A 197 -4.43 0.77 23.95
N HIS A 198 -4.89 0.71 22.70
CA HIS A 198 -4.27 1.46 21.60
C HIS A 198 -5.05 2.74 21.31
N ARG A 199 -4.37 3.84 20.97
CA ARG A 199 -5.01 5.15 20.69
C ARG A 199 -6.07 5.12 19.58
N ALA A 200 -6.02 4.12 18.71
CA ALA A 200 -6.93 3.94 17.57
C ALA A 200 -8.01 2.88 17.82
N GLU A 201 -8.00 2.21 18.98
CA GLU A 201 -8.88 1.08 19.29
C GLU A 201 -10.36 1.47 19.29
N GLU A 202 -10.69 2.66 19.80
CA GLU A 202 -12.07 3.15 19.90
C GLU A 202 -12.76 3.25 18.52
N TYR A 203 -11.99 3.55 17.46
CA TYR A 203 -12.54 3.65 16.11
C TYR A 203 -12.87 2.29 15.49
N MET A 204 -12.34 1.21 16.06
CA MET A 204 -12.57 -0.14 15.56
C MET A 204 -13.84 -0.77 16.12
N GLU A 205 -14.37 -0.25 17.23
CA GLU A 205 -15.55 -0.79 17.88
C GLU A 205 -16.77 -0.80 16.94
N PRO A 206 -17.55 -1.89 16.92
CA PRO A 206 -18.73 -1.96 16.08
C PRO A 206 -19.80 -0.96 16.57
N GLU A 207 -20.59 -0.39 15.65
CA GLU A 207 -21.68 0.55 16.01
C GLU A 207 -22.71 -0.06 16.96
N ARG A 208 -22.89 -1.38 16.85
CA ARG A 208 -23.75 -2.18 17.71
C ARG A 208 -22.92 -3.31 18.28
N PRO A 209 -23.09 -3.66 19.56
CA PRO A 209 -22.40 -4.80 20.13
C PRO A 209 -22.60 -6.05 19.27
N ALA A 210 -21.49 -6.66 18.84
CA ALA A 210 -21.53 -7.88 18.05
C ALA A 210 -22.21 -8.99 18.86
N LYS A 211 -22.96 -9.85 18.17
CA LYS A 211 -23.56 -11.02 18.80
C LYS A 211 -22.47 -11.96 19.30
N ARG A 212 -22.46 -12.23 20.60
CA ARG A 212 -21.55 -13.19 21.21
C ARG A 212 -21.95 -14.61 20.80
N GLN A 213 -20.95 -15.42 20.47
CA GLN A 213 -21.16 -16.82 20.19
C GLN A 213 -21.76 -17.55 21.39
N LYS A 214 -22.65 -18.50 21.10
CA LYS A 214 -23.30 -19.35 22.10
C LYS A 214 -22.56 -20.67 22.30
N SER A 215 -21.82 -21.12 21.29
CA SER A 215 -21.05 -22.36 21.37
C SER A 215 -19.68 -22.16 22.01
N ASP A 216 -19.13 -23.26 22.53
CA ASP A 216 -17.78 -23.32 23.11
C ASP A 216 -16.76 -23.86 22.09
N ASP A 217 -17.05 -23.74 20.79
CA ASP A 217 -16.25 -24.30 19.68
C ASP A 217 -14.92 -23.55 19.43
N GLY A 218 -14.43 -22.81 20.43
CA GLY A 218 -13.21 -22.02 20.36
C GLY A 218 -13.41 -20.61 19.77
N GLU A 219 -12.30 -19.97 19.42
CA GLU A 219 -12.27 -18.61 18.85
C GLU A 219 -12.28 -18.69 17.32
N TRP A 220 -13.36 -18.24 16.69
CA TRP A 220 -13.44 -18.14 15.24
C TRP A 220 -12.81 -16.83 14.76
N ARG A 221 -11.71 -16.94 14.00
CA ARG A 221 -11.03 -15.80 13.38
C ARG A 221 -10.34 -16.17 12.08
N SER A 222 -10.13 -15.16 11.24
CA SER A 222 -9.35 -15.22 10.01
C SER A 222 -8.55 -13.93 9.90
N ILE A 223 -7.23 -14.03 10.00
CA ILE A 223 -6.29 -12.91 9.88
C ILE A 223 -5.60 -13.03 8.53
N ASN A 224 -5.90 -12.12 7.61
CA ASN A 224 -5.31 -12.09 6.28
C ASN A 224 -4.74 -10.71 5.97
N VAL A 225 -3.87 -10.65 4.96
CA VAL A 225 -3.34 -9.39 4.46
C VAL A 225 -3.25 -9.44 2.94
N TYR A 226 -3.79 -8.43 2.28
CA TYR A 226 -3.73 -8.25 0.84
C TYR A 226 -2.90 -7.01 0.53
N ILE A 227 -1.60 -7.21 0.27
CA ILE A 227 -0.61 -6.14 0.07
C ILE A 227 -0.59 -5.20 1.28
N ASP A 228 -1.34 -4.11 1.26
CA ASP A 228 -1.45 -3.05 2.26
C ASP A 228 -2.74 -3.11 3.10
N ASP A 229 -3.71 -3.93 2.70
CA ASP A 229 -4.98 -4.13 3.38
C ASP A 229 -4.91 -5.32 4.35
N TYR A 230 -4.94 -5.10 5.66
CA TYR A 230 -5.19 -6.16 6.63
C TYR A 230 -6.68 -6.50 6.64
N CYS A 231 -7.03 -7.70 6.19
CA CYS A 231 -8.40 -8.19 6.07
C CYS A 231 -8.70 -9.17 7.20
N LEU A 232 -9.43 -8.72 8.21
CA LEU A 232 -9.71 -9.48 9.42
C LEU A 232 -11.18 -9.89 9.45
N ALA A 233 -11.45 -11.12 9.87
CA ALA A 233 -12.78 -11.61 10.15
C ALA A 233 -12.79 -12.36 11.48
N ALA A 234 -13.83 -12.20 12.28
CA ALA A 234 -13.96 -12.90 13.54
C ALA A 234 -15.40 -12.92 14.06
N VAL A 235 -15.64 -13.77 15.04
CA VAL A 235 -16.94 -13.89 15.71
C VAL A 235 -16.71 -13.55 17.17
N GLU A 236 -17.54 -12.68 17.74
CA GLU A 236 -17.33 -12.24 19.10
C GLU A 236 -17.47 -13.44 20.07
N ASN A 237 -16.46 -13.65 20.91
CA ASN A 237 -16.46 -14.80 21.81
C ASN A 237 -17.47 -14.63 22.95
N ALA A 238 -17.74 -15.69 23.73
CA ALA A 238 -18.71 -15.65 24.82
C ALA A 238 -18.42 -14.55 25.87
N THR A 239 -17.14 -14.19 26.05
CA THR A 239 -16.72 -13.13 26.98
C THR A 239 -16.86 -11.71 26.41
N GLY A 240 -17.04 -11.55 25.10
CA GLY A 240 -17.08 -10.24 24.44
C GLY A 240 -15.71 -9.55 24.37
N THR A 241 -14.63 -10.32 24.23
CA THR A 241 -13.26 -9.78 24.26
C THR A 241 -12.45 -10.00 22.97
N LEU A 242 -12.92 -10.83 22.05
CA LEU A 242 -12.11 -11.30 20.92
C LEU A 242 -11.88 -10.19 19.89
N LEU A 243 -12.91 -9.46 19.49
CA LEU A 243 -12.77 -8.40 18.48
C LEU A 243 -11.79 -7.32 18.96
N ARG A 244 -11.90 -6.93 20.24
CA ARG A 244 -10.97 -5.99 20.88
C ARG A 244 -9.53 -6.52 20.91
N ARG A 245 -9.33 -7.79 21.24
CA ARG A 245 -8.00 -8.43 21.24
C ARG A 245 -7.40 -8.44 19.84
N ILE A 246 -8.18 -8.78 18.81
CA ILE A 246 -7.74 -8.74 17.42
C ILE A 246 -7.37 -7.32 17.00
N SER A 247 -8.22 -6.34 17.30
CA SER A 247 -7.96 -4.92 17.05
C SER A 247 -6.64 -4.48 17.68
N ARG A 248 -6.41 -4.76 18.97
CA ARG A 248 -5.14 -4.42 19.64
C ARG A 248 -3.94 -5.11 19.01
N SER A 249 -4.02 -6.42 18.78
CA SER A 249 -2.93 -7.17 18.16
C SER A 249 -2.58 -6.59 16.80
N ALA A 250 -3.58 -6.27 15.96
CA ALA A 250 -3.36 -5.67 14.65
C ALA A 250 -2.74 -4.28 14.73
N LEU A 251 -3.30 -3.38 15.55
CA LEU A 251 -2.82 -2.00 15.70
C LEU A 251 -1.37 -1.95 16.21
N HIS A 252 -1.07 -2.71 17.28
CA HIS A 252 0.28 -2.77 17.84
C HIS A 252 1.28 -3.42 16.88
N THR A 253 0.87 -4.49 16.17
CA THR A 253 1.74 -5.13 15.18
C THR A 253 2.06 -4.20 14.02
N ILE A 254 1.03 -3.50 13.49
CA ILE A 254 1.23 -2.52 12.42
C ILE A 254 2.19 -1.43 12.86
N HIS A 255 2.02 -0.82 14.03
CA HIS A 255 2.96 0.19 14.53
C HIS A 255 4.34 -0.37 14.89
N SER A 256 4.47 -1.67 15.15
CA SER A 256 5.77 -2.29 15.39
C SER A 256 6.57 -2.49 14.10
N ILE A 257 5.89 -2.88 13.00
CA ILE A 257 6.51 -3.10 11.69
C ILE A 257 6.65 -1.79 10.91
N PHE A 258 5.66 -0.91 11.05
CA PHE A 258 5.53 0.36 10.36
C PHE A 258 5.40 1.47 11.40
N PRO A 259 6.50 1.89 12.05
CA PRO A 259 6.43 2.85 13.14
C PRO A 259 5.80 4.18 12.71
N PRO A 260 5.10 4.84 13.64
CA PRO A 260 4.56 6.15 13.36
C PRO A 260 5.69 7.18 13.19
N PRO A 261 5.45 8.29 12.47
CA PRO A 261 6.50 9.25 12.08
C PRO A 261 7.28 9.85 13.25
N ASP A 262 6.63 10.02 14.40
CA ASP A 262 7.22 10.51 15.65
C ASP A 262 8.31 9.58 16.19
N VAL A 263 8.16 8.26 16.02
CA VAL A 263 9.18 7.27 16.37
C VAL A 263 10.38 7.32 15.42
N LEU A 264 10.13 7.59 14.13
CA LEU A 264 11.17 7.67 13.10
C LEU A 264 11.84 9.05 13.00
N GLY A 265 11.42 10.03 13.81
CA GLY A 265 11.86 11.42 13.70
C GLY A 265 11.46 12.10 12.39
N GLN A 266 10.54 11.51 11.62
CA GLN A 266 10.07 12.01 10.35
C GLN A 266 9.05 13.14 10.58
N LYS A 267 9.45 14.37 10.26
CA LYS A 267 8.54 15.52 10.34
C LYS A 267 7.59 15.46 9.14
N GLY A 268 6.29 15.63 9.33
CA GLY A 268 5.33 15.76 8.22
C GLY A 268 4.92 14.47 7.48
N GLY A 269 5.48 13.31 7.85
CA GLY A 269 4.96 12.01 7.42
C GLY A 269 3.57 11.75 8.02
N LYS A 270 2.74 10.98 7.30
CA LYS A 270 1.46 10.49 7.84
C LYS A 270 1.69 9.31 8.76
N ASP A 271 0.74 9.04 9.64
CA ASP A 271 0.71 7.78 10.39
C ASP A 271 0.44 6.58 9.47
N SER A 272 0.92 5.39 9.84
CA SER A 272 0.60 4.13 9.15
C SER A 272 -0.89 3.85 9.21
N ILE A 273 -1.51 4.23 10.33
CA ILE A 273 -2.93 4.09 10.59
C ILE A 273 -3.53 5.49 10.59
N LEU A 274 -4.03 5.91 9.42
CA LEU A 274 -4.56 7.26 9.25
C LEU A 274 -5.84 7.47 10.03
N GLN A 275 -5.79 8.36 11.02
CA GLN A 275 -6.95 8.77 11.82
C GLN A 275 -8.14 9.21 10.95
N LYS A 276 -7.90 9.98 9.88
CA LYS A 276 -8.96 10.40 8.95
C LYS A 276 -9.69 9.23 8.27
N LYS A 277 -9.01 8.09 8.05
CA LYS A 277 -9.64 6.85 7.54
C LYS A 277 -10.42 6.15 8.65
N LEU A 278 -9.88 6.12 9.86
CA LEU A 278 -10.55 5.59 11.04
C LEU A 278 -11.87 6.32 11.34
N GLU A 279 -11.87 7.65 11.29
CA GLU A 279 -13.05 8.51 11.49
C GLU A 279 -14.15 8.27 10.46
N ARG A 280 -13.79 7.80 9.26
CA ARG A 280 -14.74 7.39 8.21
C ARG A 280 -15.31 5.99 8.42
N GLY A 281 -14.82 5.26 9.43
CA GLY A 281 -15.23 3.89 9.73
C GLY A 281 -14.48 2.83 8.94
N ASP A 282 -13.40 3.16 8.21
CA ASP A 282 -12.69 2.19 7.35
C ASP A 282 -12.22 0.96 8.14
N ALA A 283 -11.77 1.17 9.39
CA ALA A 283 -11.27 0.12 10.28
C ALA A 283 -12.27 -0.33 11.35
N ARG A 284 -13.55 -0.01 11.19
CA ARG A 284 -14.62 -0.46 12.09
C ARG A 284 -15.00 -1.92 11.85
N TRP A 285 -15.31 -2.66 12.92
CA TRP A 285 -15.95 -3.98 12.83
C TRP A 285 -17.39 -3.86 12.32
N GLU A 286 -17.69 -4.51 11.18
CA GLU A 286 -19.00 -4.46 10.54
C GLU A 286 -19.37 -5.82 9.92
N THR A 287 -20.66 -6.12 9.79
CA THR A 287 -21.12 -7.35 9.11
C THR A 287 -21.01 -7.28 7.58
N GLU A 288 -20.80 -6.07 7.05
CA GLU A 288 -20.56 -5.82 5.64
C GLU A 288 -19.37 -4.88 5.50
N LYS A 289 -18.38 -5.25 4.69
CA LYS A 289 -17.17 -4.46 4.52
C LYS A 289 -16.70 -4.46 3.08
N SER A 290 -16.17 -3.31 2.64
CA SER A 290 -15.55 -3.17 1.33
C SER A 290 -14.03 -3.32 1.42
N PHE A 291 -13.51 -4.38 0.79
CA PHE A 291 -12.09 -4.64 0.59
C PHE A 291 -11.71 -4.20 -0.82
N SER A 292 -10.49 -3.71 -1.06
CA SER A 292 -10.09 -3.04 -2.31
C SER A 292 -10.73 -3.57 -3.61
N GLY A 293 -11.88 -2.99 -4.00
CA GLY A 293 -12.64 -3.32 -5.21
C GLY A 293 -13.82 -4.28 -5.08
N PHE A 294 -14.14 -4.78 -3.89
CA PHE A 294 -15.19 -5.78 -3.63
C PHE A 294 -15.90 -5.53 -2.30
N SER A 295 -17.21 -5.78 -2.22
CA SER A 295 -17.93 -5.83 -0.95
C SER A 295 -18.20 -7.27 -0.53
N LEU A 296 -17.95 -7.55 0.75
CA LEU A 296 -18.27 -8.81 1.39
C LEU A 296 -19.36 -8.57 2.44
N THR A 297 -20.46 -9.32 2.33
CA THR A 297 -21.53 -9.35 3.32
C THR A 297 -21.48 -10.69 4.05
N ALA A 298 -21.16 -10.65 5.33
CA ALA A 298 -20.95 -11.84 6.15
C ALA A 298 -22.25 -12.64 6.37
N ARG A 299 -23.40 -11.97 6.39
CA ARG A 299 -24.71 -12.57 6.69
C ARG A 299 -25.22 -13.60 5.67
N ASN A 300 -24.65 -13.63 4.45
CA ASN A 300 -25.05 -14.55 3.38
C ASN A 300 -23.85 -15.08 2.58
N ALA A 301 -22.61 -14.89 3.07
CA ALA A 301 -21.38 -15.09 2.30
C ALA A 301 -21.46 -14.48 0.89
N ARG A 302 -22.10 -13.31 0.78
CA ARG A 302 -22.34 -12.67 -0.52
C ARG A 302 -21.16 -11.79 -0.89
N PHE A 303 -20.72 -11.95 -2.13
CA PHE A 303 -19.69 -11.15 -2.76
C PHE A 303 -20.33 -10.31 -3.86
N ALA A 304 -20.06 -9.01 -3.86
CA ALA A 304 -20.44 -8.14 -4.96
C ALA A 304 -19.22 -7.35 -5.48
N CYS A 305 -19.02 -7.39 -6.79
CA CYS A 305 -18.22 -6.40 -7.48
C CYS A 305 -19.03 -5.11 -7.63
N PRO A 306 -18.43 -3.93 -7.48
CA PRO A 306 -19.08 -2.67 -7.85
C PRO A 306 -19.56 -2.76 -9.30
N ASN A 307 -20.87 -2.65 -9.51
CA ASN A 307 -21.46 -2.61 -10.85
C ASN A 307 -20.90 -1.40 -11.62
N ARG A 308 -19.94 -1.61 -12.53
CA ARG A 308 -19.63 -0.64 -13.60
C ARG A 308 -20.75 -0.63 -14.65
N ARG A 309 -21.98 -0.29 -14.25
CA ARG A 309 -23.13 -0.04 -15.15
C ARG A 309 -24.31 0.41 -14.29
N HIS A 310 -24.33 1.66 -13.82
CA HIS A 310 -25.59 2.31 -13.41
C HIS A 310 -25.57 3.85 -13.34
N GLU A 311 -24.62 4.54 -14.00
CA GLU A 311 -24.70 6.01 -14.14
C GLU A 311 -24.91 6.54 -15.57
N GLN A 312 -24.92 5.67 -16.59
CA GLN A 312 -25.19 6.10 -17.98
C GLN A 312 -26.66 5.95 -18.43
N SER A 313 -27.56 5.40 -17.60
CA SER A 313 -28.96 5.19 -18.01
C SER A 313 -29.94 6.30 -17.55
N GLN A 314 -29.49 7.32 -16.83
CA GLN A 314 -30.36 8.42 -16.35
C GLN A 314 -30.04 9.79 -16.97
N ARG A 315 -29.13 9.88 -17.95
CA ARG A 315 -28.83 11.14 -18.68
C ARG A 315 -29.24 11.14 -20.16
N SER A 316 -30.03 10.16 -20.59
CA SER A 316 -30.62 10.15 -21.93
C SER A 316 -32.12 9.86 -21.88
N SER A 317 -32.88 10.81 -21.32
CA SER A 317 -34.28 10.99 -21.71
C SER A 317 -34.33 12.12 -22.74
N PRO A 318 -34.66 11.83 -24.02
CA PRO A 318 -34.89 12.88 -24.99
C PRO A 318 -36.20 13.60 -24.62
N ARG A 319 -36.12 14.93 -24.52
CA ARG A 319 -37.32 15.78 -24.57
C ARG A 319 -37.94 15.60 -25.95
N SER A 320 -39.14 15.03 -26.00
CA SER A 320 -40.13 15.32 -27.04
C SER A 320 -40.85 16.61 -26.68
#